data_AF-A0AAN8YZM1-F1
#
_entry.id   AF-A0AAN8YZM1-F1
#
_cell.length_a   1.000
_cell.length_b   1.000
_cell.length_c   1.000
_cell.angle_alpha   90.00
_cell.angle_beta   90.00
_cell.angle_gamma   90.00
#
_symmetry.space_group_name_H-M   'P 1'
#
loop_
_entity.id
_entity.type
_entity.pdbx_description
1 polymer ?
#
loop_
_entity_poly.entity_id
_entity_poly.type
_entity_poly.pdbx_seq_one_letter_code
_entity_poly.pdbx_strand_id
1 'polypeptide(L)'
;MKLMNHNLEKRMMNTIMERILERYERHSYSEGQLIALQLESNASWTFEHAKLKARMEVLQKNQRHYMGEDLESLSFKELQNLELQLDTALKHIRTKRNQVMFESISELQKNDKALQEQNNVLAKKIKQREKALAQESQRTTQNPEVGSPSFLMSHPLHSLSLGASSETYQRRSNGGEEEGTQSLNRTNSLMPPWMLCHAND
;
A
#
# COMPACT_ATOMS: atom_id res chain seq x y z
N MET A 1 -33.63 84.09 28.73
CA MET A 1 -32.55 83.10 28.95
C MET A 1 -33.08 81.68 29.21
N LYS A 2 -34.00 81.45 30.16
CA LYS A 2 -34.53 80.10 30.50
C LYS A 2 -35.20 79.34 29.34
N LEU A 3 -36.02 80.01 28.53
CA LEU A 3 -36.75 79.38 27.40
C LEU A 3 -35.81 78.90 26.28
N MET A 4 -34.73 79.63 26.03
CA MET A 4 -33.73 79.27 25.02
C MET A 4 -32.91 78.04 25.46
N ASN A 5 -32.66 77.90 26.76
CA ASN A 5 -31.96 76.74 27.32
C ASN A 5 -32.83 75.47 27.24
N HIS A 6 -34.12 75.57 27.60
CA HIS A 6 -35.07 74.46 27.48
C HIS A 6 -35.26 73.96 26.03
N ASN A 7 -35.30 74.88 25.05
CA ASN A 7 -35.37 74.50 23.64
C ASN A 7 -34.08 73.82 23.15
N LEU A 8 -32.92 74.20 23.70
CA LEU A 8 -31.64 73.57 23.38
C LEU A 8 -31.55 72.15 23.95
N GLU A 9 -31.98 71.95 25.20
CA GLU A 9 -32.05 70.62 25.85
C GLU A 9 -33.00 69.67 25.09
N LYS A 10 -34.19 70.15 24.70
CA LYS A 10 -35.14 69.36 23.92
C LYS A 10 -34.58 68.97 22.55
N ARG A 11 -33.89 69.89 21.87
CA ARG A 11 -33.22 69.62 20.60
C ARG A 11 -32.11 68.58 20.76
N MET A 12 -31.32 68.68 21.83
CA MET A 12 -30.28 67.71 22.15
C MET A 12 -30.86 66.33 22.45
N MET A 13 -31.96 66.25 23.20
CA MET A 13 -32.65 64.99 23.49
C MET A 13 -33.18 64.31 22.22
N ASN A 14 -33.75 65.08 21.30
CA ASN A 14 -34.19 64.54 20.01
C ASN A 14 -33.01 63.99 19.18
N THR A 15 -31.90 64.71 19.13
CA THR A 15 -30.70 64.22 18.42
C THR A 15 -30.10 62.97 19.06
N ILE A 16 -30.14 62.84 20.40
CA ILE A 16 -29.70 61.64 21.10
C ILE A 16 -30.65 60.47 20.81
N MET A 17 -31.96 60.71 20.84
CA MET A 17 -32.97 59.69 20.54
C MET A 17 -32.84 59.19 19.10
N GLU A 18 -32.70 60.10 18.13
CA GLU A 18 -32.45 59.77 16.72
C GLU A 18 -31.20 58.91 16.55
N ARG A 19 -30.08 59.27 17.21
CA ARG A 19 -28.85 58.47 17.18
C ARG A 19 -29.00 57.09 17.81
N ILE A 20 -29.79 56.98 18.88
CA ILE A 20 -30.06 55.70 19.53
C ILE A 20 -30.89 54.82 18.60
N LEU A 21 -31.97 55.37 18.04
CA LEU A 21 -32.84 54.66 17.10
C LEU A 21 -32.09 54.21 15.85
N GLU A 22 -31.28 55.10 15.25
CA GLU A 22 -30.42 54.77 14.09
C GLU A 22 -29.46 53.63 14.43
N ARG A 23 -28.85 53.65 15.62
CA ARG A 23 -27.97 52.57 16.08
C ARG A 23 -28.74 51.25 16.24
N TYR A 24 -29.93 51.27 16.83
CA TYR A 24 -30.76 50.06 16.97
C TYR A 24 -31.21 49.52 15.62
N GLU A 25 -31.65 50.37 14.71
CA GLU A 25 -32.05 49.98 13.35
C GLU A 25 -30.88 49.31 12.62
N ARG A 26 -29.69 49.91 12.71
CA ARG A 26 -28.47 49.36 12.08
C ARG A 26 -28.08 47.99 12.67
N HIS A 27 -28.19 47.82 13.98
CA HIS A 27 -27.91 46.54 14.64
C HIS A 27 -28.96 45.48 14.29
N SER A 28 -30.25 45.81 14.36
CA SER A 28 -31.34 44.89 14.01
C SER A 28 -31.25 44.44 12.56
N TYR A 29 -30.93 45.34 11.63
CA TYR A 29 -30.74 45.00 10.22
C TYR A 29 -29.49 44.12 9.99
N SER A 30 -28.40 44.37 10.72
CA SER A 30 -27.17 43.56 10.63
C SER A 30 -27.36 42.15 11.20
N GLU A 31 -28.06 42.04 12.33
CA GLU A 31 -28.41 40.76 12.96
C GLU A 31 -29.36 39.93 12.08
N GLY A 32 -30.38 40.57 11.51
CA GLY A 32 -31.31 39.92 10.56
C GLY A 32 -30.59 39.38 9.32
N GLN A 33 -29.61 40.12 8.78
CA GLN A 33 -28.79 39.64 7.66
C GLN A 33 -27.91 38.43 8.03
N LEU A 34 -27.30 38.42 9.22
CA LEU A 34 -26.51 37.26 9.66
C LEU A 34 -27.37 36.00 9.83
N ILE A 35 -28.57 36.14 10.40
CA ILE A 35 -29.52 35.03 10.52
C ILE A 35 -29.95 34.52 9.13
N ALA A 36 -30.22 35.43 8.19
CA ALA A 36 -30.57 35.07 6.82
C ALA A 36 -29.43 34.32 6.11
N LEU A 37 -28.19 34.81 6.20
CA LEU A 37 -27.00 34.16 5.64
C LEU A 37 -26.74 32.79 6.28
N GLN A 38 -26.95 32.66 7.59
CA GLN A 38 -26.79 31.39 8.30
C GLN A 38 -27.89 30.39 7.92
N LEU A 39 -29.13 30.84 7.74
CA LEU A 39 -30.23 30.00 7.28
C LEU A 39 -30.02 29.55 5.83
N GLU A 40 -29.56 30.43 4.96
CA GLU A 40 -29.21 30.12 3.58
C GLU A 40 -28.02 29.14 3.50
N SER A 41 -26.99 29.34 4.33
CA SER A 41 -25.87 28.41 4.46
C SER A 41 -26.34 27.03 4.95
N ASN A 42 -27.20 26.96 5.97
CA ASN A 42 -27.76 25.71 6.46
C ASN A 42 -28.66 25.03 5.41
N ALA A 43 -29.46 25.80 4.68
CA ALA A 43 -30.25 25.30 3.56
C ALA A 43 -29.36 24.76 2.43
N SER A 44 -28.24 25.43 2.15
CA SER A 44 -27.23 24.97 1.18
C SER A 44 -26.59 23.64 1.61
N TRP A 45 -26.17 23.51 2.87
CA TRP A 45 -25.60 22.27 3.41
C TRP A 45 -26.59 21.10 3.40
N THR A 46 -27.84 21.35 3.79
CA THR A 46 -28.88 20.30 3.76
C THR A 46 -29.18 19.84 2.34
N PHE A 47 -29.22 20.77 1.39
CA PHE A 47 -29.38 20.45 -0.03
C PHE A 47 -28.20 19.66 -0.59
N GLU A 48 -26.96 20.09 -0.35
CA GLU A 48 -25.77 19.37 -0.82
C GLU A 48 -25.64 17.99 -0.16
N HIS A 49 -26.01 17.87 1.11
CA HIS A 49 -26.08 16.57 1.79
C HIS A 49 -27.13 15.65 1.13
N ALA A 50 -28.34 16.15 0.87
CA ALA A 50 -29.38 15.36 0.20
C ALA A 50 -28.94 14.91 -1.20
N LYS A 51 -28.30 15.79 -1.96
CA LYS A 51 -27.74 15.50 -3.28
C LYS A 51 -26.62 14.46 -3.23
N LEU A 52 -25.72 14.54 -2.25
CA LEU A 52 -24.66 13.55 -2.05
C LEU A 52 -25.25 12.20 -1.65
N LYS A 53 -26.24 12.19 -0.76
CA LYS A 53 -26.95 10.99 -0.35
C LYS A 53 -27.63 10.30 -1.53
N ALA A 54 -28.34 11.05 -2.38
CA ALA A 54 -28.95 10.50 -3.58
C ALA A 54 -27.91 9.88 -4.54
N ARG A 55 -26.74 10.51 -4.70
CA ARG A 55 -25.64 9.94 -5.50
C ARG A 55 -25.11 8.64 -4.91
N MET A 56 -24.94 8.58 -3.59
CA MET A 56 -24.50 7.37 -2.89
C MET A 56 -25.49 6.22 -3.10
N GLU A 57 -26.79 6.48 -2.95
CA GLU A 57 -27.84 5.48 -3.12
C GLU A 57 -27.85 4.92 -4.55
N VAL A 58 -27.68 5.76 -5.57
CA VAL A 58 -27.55 5.32 -6.97
C VAL A 58 -26.30 4.45 -7.16
N LEU A 59 -25.15 4.84 -6.59
CA LEU A 59 -23.93 4.05 -6.69
C LEU A 59 -24.06 2.68 -6.01
N GLN A 60 -24.65 2.63 -4.81
CA GLN A 60 -24.90 1.38 -4.11
C GLN A 60 -25.87 0.49 -4.87
N LYS A 61 -26.93 1.06 -5.46
CA LYS A 61 -27.86 0.31 -6.30
C LYS A 61 -27.15 -0.28 -7.52
N ASN A 62 -26.33 0.51 -8.20
CA ASN A 62 -25.54 0.04 -9.34
C ASN A 62 -24.55 -1.06 -8.94
N GLN A 63 -23.90 -0.94 -7.78
CA GLN A 63 -23.03 -1.99 -7.25
C GLN A 63 -23.79 -3.31 -7.10
N ARG A 64 -24.97 -3.29 -6.49
CA ARG A 64 -25.84 -4.47 -6.37
C ARG A 64 -26.18 -5.07 -7.73
N HIS A 65 -26.56 -4.24 -8.71
CA HIS A 65 -26.78 -4.71 -10.08
C HIS A 65 -25.54 -5.40 -10.68
N TYR A 66 -24.34 -4.83 -10.51
CA TYR A 66 -23.09 -5.45 -10.99
C TYR A 66 -22.77 -6.77 -10.28
N MET A 67 -23.24 -6.96 -9.04
CA MET A 67 -23.15 -8.22 -8.30
C MET A 67 -24.25 -9.22 -8.67
N GLY A 68 -25.17 -8.85 -9.56
CA GLY A 68 -26.28 -9.70 -9.99
C GLY A 68 -27.51 -9.64 -9.05
N GLU A 69 -27.59 -8.65 -8.19
CA GLU A 69 -28.68 -8.44 -7.23
C GLU A 69 -29.68 -7.37 -7.75
N ASP A 70 -30.92 -7.35 -7.23
CA ASP A 70 -31.98 -6.37 -7.55
C ASP A 70 -32.33 -6.18 -9.05
N LEU A 71 -32.05 -7.20 -9.87
CA LEU A 71 -32.20 -7.12 -11.34
C LEU A 71 -33.66 -7.10 -11.83
N GLU A 72 -34.62 -7.51 -11.01
CA GLU A 72 -36.04 -7.55 -11.33
C GLU A 72 -36.61 -6.17 -11.73
N SER A 73 -35.97 -5.10 -11.24
CA SER A 73 -36.36 -3.72 -11.53
C SER A 73 -35.83 -3.18 -12.87
N LEU A 74 -34.96 -3.92 -13.55
CA LEU A 74 -34.34 -3.51 -14.80
C LEU A 74 -35.12 -3.99 -16.02
N SER A 75 -35.25 -3.13 -17.02
CA SER A 75 -35.75 -3.53 -18.33
C SER A 75 -34.73 -4.40 -19.08
N PHE A 76 -35.20 -5.17 -20.06
CA PHE A 76 -34.35 -6.02 -20.90
C PHE A 76 -33.19 -5.24 -21.55
N LYS A 77 -33.44 -4.00 -21.99
CA LYS A 77 -32.41 -3.14 -22.60
C LYS A 77 -31.34 -2.73 -21.59
N GLU A 78 -31.75 -2.41 -20.36
CA GLU A 78 -30.82 -2.07 -19.29
C GLU A 78 -29.99 -3.28 -18.87
N LEU A 79 -30.59 -4.48 -18.84
CA LEU A 79 -29.88 -5.72 -18.56
C LEU A 79 -28.84 -6.05 -19.62
N GLN A 80 -29.16 -5.91 -20.92
CA GLN A 80 -28.17 -6.06 -21.99
C GLN A 80 -27.02 -5.05 -21.86
N ASN A 81 -27.33 -3.80 -21.51
CA ASN A 81 -26.31 -2.79 -21.31
C ASN A 81 -25.42 -3.08 -20.09
N LEU A 82 -26.00 -3.66 -19.02
CA LEU A 82 -25.26 -4.12 -17.85
C LEU A 82 -24.31 -5.27 -18.21
N GLU A 83 -24.79 -6.26 -18.95
CA GLU A 83 -24.00 -7.39 -19.45
C GLU A 83 -22.82 -6.91 -20.30
N LEU A 84 -23.06 -6.01 -21.26
CA LEU A 84 -22.02 -5.45 -22.11
C LEU A 84 -20.94 -4.71 -21.32
N GLN A 85 -21.34 -3.93 -20.30
CA GLN A 85 -20.41 -3.23 -19.43
C GLN A 85 -19.54 -4.21 -18.63
N LEU A 86 -20.14 -5.26 -18.07
CA LEU A 86 -19.41 -6.29 -17.33
C LEU A 86 -18.44 -7.06 -18.22
N ASP A 87 -18.85 -7.47 -19.42
CA ASP A 87 -17.97 -8.17 -20.37
C ASP A 87 -16.79 -7.29 -20.79
N THR A 88 -17.05 -6.02 -21.10
CA THR A 88 -16.02 -5.05 -21.47
C THR A 88 -15.02 -4.82 -20.34
N ALA A 89 -15.51 -4.67 -19.10
CA ALA A 89 -14.66 -4.49 -17.92
C ALA A 89 -13.81 -5.74 -17.64
N LEU A 90 -14.41 -6.93 -17.71
CA LEU A 90 -13.71 -8.20 -17.54
C LEU A 90 -12.62 -8.41 -18.60
N LYS A 91 -12.92 -8.07 -19.86
CA LYS A 91 -11.93 -8.11 -20.94
C LYS A 91 -10.75 -7.19 -20.63
N HIS A 92 -11.00 -5.95 -20.21
CA HIS A 92 -9.93 -5.02 -19.80
C HIS A 92 -9.09 -5.55 -18.64
N ILE A 93 -9.72 -6.08 -17.59
CA ILE A 93 -9.02 -6.67 -16.43
C ILE A 93 -8.12 -7.83 -16.87
N ARG A 94 -8.65 -8.75 -17.69
CA ARG A 94 -7.89 -9.90 -18.22
C ARG A 94 -6.71 -9.43 -19.06
N THR A 95 -6.93 -8.48 -19.98
CA THR A 95 -5.86 -7.92 -20.80
C THR A 95 -4.78 -7.28 -19.94
N LYS A 96 -5.14 -6.48 -18.94
CA LYS A 96 -4.17 -5.83 -18.05
C LYS A 96 -3.39 -6.86 -17.21
N ARG A 97 -4.07 -7.88 -16.68
CA ARG A 97 -3.41 -8.98 -15.94
C ARG A 97 -2.41 -9.71 -16.82
N ASN A 98 -2.81 -10.07 -18.04
CA ASN A 98 -1.94 -10.76 -19.00
C ASN A 98 -0.74 -9.89 -19.36
N GLN A 99 -0.95 -8.60 -19.61
CA GLN A 99 0.11 -7.65 -19.92
C GLN A 99 1.18 -7.61 -18.81
N VAL A 100 0.76 -7.43 -17.55
CA VAL A 100 1.68 -7.41 -16.41
C VAL A 100 2.40 -8.76 -16.25
N MET A 101 1.71 -9.87 -16.47
CA MET A 101 2.31 -11.20 -16.44
C MET A 101 3.40 -11.38 -17.52
N PHE A 102 3.14 -10.94 -18.75
CA PHE A 102 4.12 -10.99 -19.84
C PHE A 102 5.33 -10.09 -19.58
N GLU A 103 5.12 -8.91 -19.01
CA GLU A 103 6.20 -8.02 -18.59
C GLU A 103 7.10 -8.71 -17.55
N SER A 104 6.51 -9.32 -16.52
CA SER A 104 7.25 -10.06 -15.49
C SER A 104 8.02 -11.26 -16.06
N ILE A 105 7.39 -12.06 -16.94
CA ILE A 105 8.06 -13.18 -17.61
C ILE A 105 9.25 -12.69 -18.43
N SER A 106 9.09 -11.60 -19.18
CA SER A 106 10.14 -11.04 -20.03
C SER A 106 11.32 -10.53 -19.20
N GLU A 107 11.05 -9.89 -18.07
CA GLU A 107 12.07 -9.42 -17.14
C GLU A 107 12.84 -10.60 -16.53
N LEU A 108 12.15 -11.63 -16.05
CA LEU A 108 12.78 -12.83 -15.50
C LEU A 108 13.65 -13.55 -16.55
N GLN A 109 13.17 -13.68 -17.78
CA GLN A 109 13.95 -14.29 -18.87
C GLN A 109 15.21 -13.48 -19.21
N LYS A 110 15.14 -12.14 -19.12
CA LYS A 110 16.33 -11.29 -19.32
C LYS A 110 17.34 -11.50 -18.20
N ASN A 111 16.88 -11.59 -16.95
CA ASN A 111 17.74 -11.84 -15.79
C ASN A 111 18.39 -13.23 -15.85
N ASP A 112 17.62 -14.27 -16.21
CA ASP A 112 18.13 -15.63 -16.39
C ASP A 112 19.26 -15.68 -17.43
N LYS A 113 19.05 -15.07 -18.61
CA LYS A 113 20.09 -14.96 -19.65
C LYS A 113 21.34 -14.23 -19.16
N ALA A 114 21.18 -13.13 -18.44
CA ALA A 114 22.30 -12.37 -17.90
C ALA A 114 23.12 -13.19 -16.88
N LEU A 115 22.43 -13.91 -15.98
CA LEU A 115 23.06 -14.80 -15.01
C LEU A 115 23.76 -15.99 -15.68
N GLN A 116 23.13 -16.57 -16.70
CA GLN A 116 23.72 -17.66 -17.47
C GLN A 116 25.02 -17.22 -18.15
N GLU A 117 25.06 -16.02 -18.73
CA GLU A 117 26.29 -15.48 -19.32
C GLU A 117 27.38 -15.25 -18.27
N GLN A 118 27.03 -14.69 -17.12
CA GLN A 118 27.99 -14.53 -16.01
C GLN A 118 28.54 -15.87 -15.53
N ASN A 119 27.68 -16.87 -15.36
CA ASN A 119 28.10 -18.22 -14.99
C ASN A 119 29.02 -18.85 -16.04
N ASN A 120 28.73 -18.68 -17.33
CA ASN A 120 29.60 -19.15 -18.41
C ASN A 120 30.99 -18.49 -18.37
N VAL A 121 31.06 -17.19 -18.12
CA VAL A 121 32.34 -16.46 -17.96
C VAL A 121 33.12 -16.97 -16.75
N LEU A 122 32.46 -17.17 -15.61
CA LEU A 122 33.10 -17.70 -14.40
C LEU A 122 33.61 -19.13 -14.61
N ALA A 123 32.80 -20.01 -15.22
CA ALA A 123 33.22 -21.39 -15.53
C ALA A 123 34.45 -21.42 -16.44
N LYS A 124 34.51 -20.55 -17.46
CA LYS A 124 35.71 -20.39 -18.31
C LYS A 124 36.93 -19.94 -17.52
N LYS A 125 36.78 -18.96 -16.62
CA LYS A 125 37.87 -18.46 -15.75
C LYS A 125 38.38 -19.55 -14.79
N ILE A 126 37.49 -20.34 -14.20
CA ILE A 126 37.86 -21.46 -13.33
C ILE A 126 38.69 -22.48 -14.12
N LYS A 127 38.20 -22.91 -15.29
CA LYS A 127 38.93 -23.86 -16.16
C LYS A 127 40.30 -23.34 -16.59
N GLN A 128 40.44 -22.04 -16.82
CA GLN A 128 41.74 -21.41 -17.12
C GLN A 128 42.69 -21.45 -15.92
N ARG A 129 42.20 -21.14 -14.71
CA ARG A 129 43.02 -21.21 -13.48
C ARG A 129 43.45 -22.63 -13.15
N GLU A 130 42.57 -23.62 -13.30
CA GLU A 130 42.90 -25.03 -13.09
C GLU A 130 44.03 -25.49 -14.03
N LYS A 131 43.99 -25.08 -15.30
CA LYS A 131 45.08 -25.36 -16.25
C LYS A 131 46.40 -24.68 -15.85
N ALA A 132 46.35 -23.42 -15.41
CA ALA A 132 47.53 -22.70 -14.96
C ALA A 132 48.16 -23.36 -13.72
N LEU A 133 47.34 -23.77 -12.74
CA LEU A 133 47.79 -24.50 -11.55
C LEU A 133 48.42 -25.85 -11.90
N ALA A 134 47.81 -26.61 -12.82
CA ALA A 134 48.39 -27.88 -13.28
C ALA A 134 49.74 -27.68 -13.97
N GLN A 135 49.91 -26.61 -14.76
CA GLN A 135 51.17 -26.28 -15.42
C GLN A 135 52.25 -25.82 -14.44
N GLU A 136 51.90 -25.07 -13.40
CA GLU A 136 52.77 -24.66 -12.29
C GLU A 136 53.33 -25.90 -11.56
N SER A 137 52.47 -26.83 -11.14
CA SER A 137 52.89 -28.07 -10.48
C SER A 137 53.82 -28.93 -11.34
N GLN A 138 53.63 -28.93 -12.66
CA GLN A 138 54.48 -29.69 -13.57
C GLN A 138 55.86 -29.04 -13.75
N ARG A 139 55.96 -27.71 -13.68
CA ARG A 139 57.24 -26.96 -13.66
C ARG A 139 58.04 -27.19 -12.38
N THR A 140 57.38 -27.32 -11.23
CA THR A 140 58.07 -27.60 -9.96
C THR A 140 58.69 -29.01 -9.91
N THR A 141 58.23 -29.94 -10.76
CA THR A 141 58.70 -31.34 -10.76
C THR A 141 59.85 -31.60 -11.75
N GLN A 142 60.15 -30.66 -12.67
CA GLN A 142 61.16 -30.86 -13.73
C GLN A 142 62.54 -30.21 -13.47
N ASN A 143 62.80 -29.67 -12.28
CA ASN A 143 64.15 -29.25 -11.89
C ASN A 143 64.78 -30.26 -10.92
N PRO A 144 65.69 -31.13 -11.36
CA PRO A 144 66.61 -31.82 -10.48
C PRO A 144 67.93 -31.05 -10.42
N GLU A 145 68.10 -30.14 -9.46
CA GLU A 145 69.43 -29.73 -9.00
C GLU A 145 69.55 -29.82 -7.47
N VAL A 146 70.19 -30.92 -7.08
CA VAL A 146 71.05 -31.21 -5.92
C VAL A 146 71.15 -30.16 -4.81
N GLY A 147 70.77 -30.55 -3.57
CA GLY A 147 71.25 -29.87 -2.36
C GLY A 147 70.48 -30.14 -1.05
N SER A 148 70.58 -31.37 -0.51
CA SER A 148 70.47 -31.79 0.92
C SER A 148 69.32 -31.35 1.86
N PRO A 149 68.98 -32.17 2.88
CA PRO A 149 67.68 -32.14 3.56
C PRO A 149 67.67 -31.39 4.90
N SER A 150 66.45 -31.10 5.38
CA SER A 150 66.04 -30.68 6.74
C SER A 150 65.77 -29.19 6.92
N PHE A 151 64.49 -28.81 7.07
CA PHE A 151 64.01 -28.10 8.25
C PHE A 151 62.47 -28.04 8.30
N LEU A 152 61.91 -28.55 9.41
CA LEU A 152 60.62 -28.22 10.06
C LEU A 152 59.32 -28.70 9.37
N MET A 153 58.63 -29.70 9.92
CA MET A 153 57.69 -29.63 11.05
C MET A 153 56.51 -28.66 10.84
N SER A 154 55.31 -29.26 11.05
CA SER A 154 54.00 -28.67 11.38
C SER A 154 52.95 -28.71 10.24
N HIS A 155 51.75 -29.30 10.31
CA HIS A 155 51.00 -30.20 11.21
C HIS A 155 49.82 -30.78 10.37
N PRO A 156 49.14 -31.88 10.77
CA PRO A 156 48.00 -32.42 10.05
C PRO A 156 46.79 -31.48 10.09
N LEU A 157 46.13 -31.27 8.95
CA LEU A 157 44.90 -30.50 8.84
C LEU A 157 43.83 -31.02 9.82
N HIS A 158 43.25 -30.11 10.59
CA HIS A 158 42.06 -30.36 11.41
C HIS A 158 40.92 -30.85 10.51
N SER A 159 40.52 -32.11 10.66
CA SER A 159 39.22 -32.58 10.18
C SER A 159 38.14 -31.86 10.99
N LEU A 160 37.39 -30.95 10.37
CA LEU A 160 36.13 -30.49 10.93
C LEU A 160 35.13 -31.63 10.79
N SER A 161 34.93 -32.34 11.89
CA SER A 161 33.79 -33.23 12.11
C SER A 161 32.51 -32.41 12.01
N LEU A 162 31.83 -32.47 10.87
CA LEU A 162 30.45 -32.02 10.74
C LEU A 162 29.61 -33.09 11.43
N GLY A 163 29.13 -32.77 12.63
CA GLY A 163 28.36 -33.66 13.48
C GLY A 163 27.21 -34.31 12.73
N ALA A 164 27.29 -35.63 12.59
CA ALA A 164 26.12 -36.46 12.47
C ALA A 164 25.42 -36.48 13.83
N SER A 165 24.24 -35.86 13.90
CA SER A 165 23.16 -36.38 14.76
C SER A 165 22.14 -37.01 13.83
N SER A 166 22.34 -38.29 13.57
CA SER A 166 21.22 -39.20 13.31
C SER A 166 20.24 -39.14 14.49
N GLU A 167 19.03 -39.62 14.20
CA GLU A 167 17.99 -40.10 15.11
C GLU A 167 16.83 -39.11 15.31
N THR A 168 15.57 -39.49 15.12
CA THR A 168 14.94 -40.72 14.64
C THR A 168 13.48 -40.34 14.50
N TYR A 169 12.85 -40.65 13.36
CA TYR A 169 11.41 -40.61 13.28
C TYR A 169 10.85 -41.74 14.15
N GLN A 170 10.27 -41.39 15.30
CA GLN A 170 9.35 -42.28 15.99
C GLN A 170 8.00 -41.61 16.20
N ARG A 171 7.14 -41.91 15.23
CA ARG A 171 5.68 -42.00 15.29
C ARG A 171 5.14 -42.28 16.70
N ARG A 172 4.25 -41.43 17.21
CA ARG A 172 3.05 -41.88 17.94
C ARG A 172 1.88 -40.92 17.73
N SER A 173 0.76 -41.51 17.36
CA SER A 173 -0.56 -40.91 17.16
C SER A 173 -1.27 -40.73 18.50
N ASN A 174 -2.17 -39.74 18.54
CA ASN A 174 -3.56 -39.81 19.04
C ASN A 174 -3.95 -38.80 20.13
N GLY A 175 -4.93 -37.95 19.77
CA GLY A 175 -6.14 -37.65 20.55
C GLY A 175 -6.02 -36.71 21.75
N GLY A 176 -6.82 -35.64 21.74
CA GLY A 176 -7.12 -34.85 22.94
C GLY A 176 -7.64 -33.45 22.60
N GLU A 177 -8.80 -33.13 23.16
CA GLU A 177 -9.67 -31.99 22.88
C GLU A 177 -9.24 -30.69 23.59
N GLU A 178 -10.01 -29.64 23.30
CA GLU A 178 -10.37 -28.50 24.17
C GLU A 178 -9.81 -27.10 23.90
N GLU A 179 -10.74 -26.18 24.17
CA GLU A 179 -10.80 -24.75 23.95
C GLU A 179 -9.73 -23.92 24.66
N GLY A 180 -9.59 -22.68 24.20
CA GLY A 180 -9.37 -21.57 25.12
C GLY A 180 -8.12 -20.73 24.89
N THR A 181 -8.38 -19.46 24.64
CA THR A 181 -7.54 -18.29 24.94
C THR A 181 -6.34 -17.93 24.05
N GLN A 182 -6.38 -16.65 23.69
CA GLN A 182 -5.41 -15.84 22.96
C GLN A 182 -3.98 -16.02 23.49
N SER A 183 -3.06 -16.33 22.58
CA SER A 183 -1.64 -16.05 22.77
C SER A 183 -1.02 -15.69 21.42
N LEU A 184 -0.49 -14.47 21.34
CA LEU A 184 0.10 -13.84 20.17
C LEU A 184 1.50 -14.43 19.93
N ASN A 185 1.56 -15.66 19.43
CA ASN A 185 2.80 -16.33 19.03
C ASN A 185 3.01 -16.19 17.53
N ARG A 186 3.57 -15.06 17.10
CA ARG A 186 4.03 -14.88 15.72
C ARG A 186 5.45 -15.43 15.60
N THR A 187 5.58 -16.74 15.48
CA THR A 187 6.84 -17.41 15.11
C THR A 187 6.71 -18.06 13.75
N ASN A 188 7.79 -17.94 12.96
CA ASN A 188 8.06 -18.66 11.72
C ASN A 188 7.32 -18.18 10.46
N SER A 189 7.44 -16.90 10.12
CA SER A 189 7.36 -16.49 8.71
C SER A 189 8.71 -16.73 8.04
N LEU A 190 8.84 -17.83 7.31
CA LEU A 190 9.89 -18.14 6.33
C LEU A 190 9.83 -17.23 5.08
N MET A 191 9.25 -16.04 5.21
CA MET A 191 8.97 -15.15 4.08
C MET A 191 9.78 -13.86 4.20
N PRO A 192 10.65 -13.54 3.22
CA PRO A 192 11.48 -12.36 3.27
C PRO A 192 10.67 -11.04 3.33
N PRO A 193 11.23 -9.99 3.96
CA PRO A 193 10.51 -8.76 4.32
C PRO A 193 9.82 -8.00 3.18
N TRP A 194 10.23 -8.20 1.92
CA TRP A 194 9.63 -7.54 0.75
C TRP A 194 8.26 -8.12 0.34
N MET A 195 7.88 -9.30 0.84
CA MET A 195 6.55 -9.90 0.60
C MET A 195 5.49 -9.50 1.64
N LEU A 196 5.89 -8.77 2.68
CA LEU A 196 4.96 -8.17 3.62
C LEU A 196 4.53 -6.81 3.06
N CYS A 197 3.62 -6.82 2.10
CA CYS A 197 2.89 -5.61 1.74
C CYS A 197 2.03 -5.22 2.95
N HIS A 198 2.48 -4.21 3.70
CA HIS A 198 1.66 -3.55 4.69
C HIS A 198 0.49 -2.88 3.96
N ALA A 199 -0.65 -3.57 3.91
CA ALA A 199 -1.92 -2.96 3.61
C ALA A 199 -2.36 -2.21 4.86
N ASN A 200 -2.15 -0.90 4.86
CA ASN A 200 -2.77 0.01 5.81
C ASN A 200 -3.29 1.20 5.01
N ASP A 201 -4.59 1.17 4.70
CA ASP A 201 -5.49 2.31 4.56
C ASP A 201 -6.92 1.79 4.77
#